data_AF-A0A7V9JXF1-F1
#
_entry.id   AF-A0A7V9JXF1-F1
#
_cell.length_a   1.000
_cell.length_b   1.000
_cell.length_c   1.000
_cell.angle_alpha   90.00
_cell.angle_beta   90.00
_cell.angle_gamma   90.00
#
_symmetry.space_group_name_H-M   'P 1'
#
loop_
_entity.id
_entity.type
_entity.pdbx_description
1 polymer ?
#
loop_
_entity_poly.entity_id
_entity_poly.type
_entity_poly.pdbx_seq_one_letter_code
_entity_poly.pdbx_strand_id
1 'polypeptide(L)'
;MDGRGWAAAAAVGRRPALWPTAARQVRRLARRGWWRRPPFLPLPDRGWLRFRALTQYGDPRHAPNGEDLVGWLVWVRDADTRRGRATRNRIHARAGGR
;
A
#
# COMPACT_ATOMS: atom_id res chain seq x y z
N MET A 1 -5.49 -7.77 16.73
CA MET A 1 -4.30 -7.38 15.95
C MET A 1 -3.14 -7.99 16.69
N ASP A 2 -2.58 -9.06 16.14
CA ASP A 2 -1.57 -9.86 16.82
C ASP A 2 -0.22 -9.11 16.79
N GLY A 3 0.72 -9.42 17.69
CA GLY A 3 1.98 -8.67 17.85
C GLY A 3 2.81 -8.49 16.57
N ARG A 4 2.64 -9.37 15.58
CA ARG A 4 3.29 -9.28 14.25
C ARG A 4 2.73 -8.15 13.39
N GLY A 5 1.42 -7.86 13.48
CA GLY A 5 0.81 -6.73 12.76
C GLY A 5 1.34 -5.37 13.27
N TRP A 6 1.59 -5.28 14.58
CA TRP A 6 2.25 -4.13 15.18
C TRP A 6 3.72 -4.01 14.77
N ALA A 7 4.43 -5.13 14.66
CA ALA A 7 5.80 -5.14 14.14
C ALA A 7 5.87 -4.64 12.68
N ALA A 8 4.91 -5.03 11.84
CA ALA A 8 4.80 -4.54 10.48
C ALA A 8 4.49 -3.04 10.40
N ALA A 9 3.54 -2.56 11.22
CA ALA A 9 3.25 -1.14 11.34
C ALA A 9 4.48 -0.34 11.82
N ALA A 10 5.21 -0.85 12.82
CA ALA A 10 6.45 -0.24 13.32
C ALA A 10 7.56 -0.21 12.26
N ALA A 11 7.72 -1.28 11.48
CA ALA A 11 8.71 -1.34 10.39
C ALA A 11 8.46 -0.24 9.33
N VAL A 12 7.20 0.02 8.98
CA VAL A 12 6.82 1.14 8.10
C VAL A 12 6.98 2.48 8.81
N GLY A 13 6.64 2.56 10.09
CA GLY A 13 6.81 3.75 10.93
C GLY A 13 8.24 4.27 10.95
N ARG A 14 9.25 3.38 10.97
CA ARG A 14 10.68 3.75 10.91
C ARG A 14 11.16 4.26 9.55
N ARG A 15 10.32 4.28 8.50
CA ARG A 15 10.69 4.64 7.13
C ARG A 15 9.80 5.79 6.59
N PRO A 16 10.09 7.05 6.94
CA PRO A 16 9.23 8.20 6.61
C PRO A 16 9.02 8.39 5.10
N ALA A 17 10.03 8.05 4.29
CA ALA A 17 9.93 8.11 2.82
C ALA A 17 8.86 7.16 2.21
N LEU A 18 8.34 6.20 2.99
CA LEU A 18 7.29 5.28 2.55
C LEU A 18 5.89 5.71 3.02
N TRP A 19 5.78 6.68 3.94
CA TRP A 19 4.49 7.04 4.52
C TRP A 19 3.46 7.54 3.49
N PRO A 20 3.81 8.39 2.51
CA PRO A 20 2.84 8.82 1.49
C PRO A 20 2.33 7.64 0.66
N THR A 21 3.23 6.71 0.31
CA THR A 21 2.88 5.49 -0.43
C THR A 21 1.99 4.58 0.41
N ALA A 22 2.35 4.35 1.67
CA ALA A 22 1.57 3.55 2.61
C ALA A 22 0.17 4.12 2.80
N ALA A 23 0.05 5.42 3.08
CA ALA A 23 -1.23 6.10 3.25
C ALA A 23 -2.11 5.98 2.00
N ARG A 24 -1.54 6.15 0.80
CA ARG A 24 -2.26 5.98 -0.46
C ARG A 24 -2.75 4.54 -0.66
N GLN A 25 -1.92 3.53 -0.37
CA GLN A 25 -2.33 2.13 -0.48
C GLN A 25 -3.42 1.80 0.53
N VAL A 26 -3.26 2.23 1.77
CA VAL A 26 -4.24 2.04 2.83
C VAL A 26 -5.57 2.68 2.47
N ARG A 27 -5.59 3.91 1.93
CA ARG A 27 -6.82 4.56 1.46
C ARG A 27 -7.48 3.84 0.28
N ARG A 28 -6.70 3.26 -0.64
CA ARG A 28 -7.22 2.48 -1.78
C ARG A 28 -7.86 1.16 -1.35
N LEU A 29 -7.31 0.56 -0.30
CA LEU A 29 -7.74 -0.73 0.24
C LEU A 29 -8.81 -0.59 1.34
N ALA A 30 -8.97 0.62 1.88
CA ALA A 30 -9.98 0.91 2.87
C ALA A 30 -11.38 0.78 2.27
N ARG A 31 -12.30 0.26 3.07
CA ARG A 31 -13.71 0.11 2.68
C ARG A 31 -14.33 1.49 2.41
N ARG A 32 -15.15 1.60 1.35
CA ARG A 32 -15.87 2.86 1.03
C ARG A 32 -16.65 3.35 2.27
N GLY A 33 -16.54 4.64 2.59
CA GLY A 33 -17.22 5.23 3.73
C GLY A 33 -16.57 4.98 5.10
N TRP A 34 -15.28 4.59 5.16
CA TRP A 34 -14.53 4.45 6.42
C TRP A 34 -14.57 5.73 7.30
N TRP A 35 -14.65 6.91 6.69
CA TRP A 35 -14.74 8.20 7.38
C TRP A 35 -16.11 8.46 8.03
N ARG A 36 -17.12 7.63 7.77
CA ARG A 36 -18.47 7.80 8.35
C ARG A 36 -18.68 7.00 9.63
N ARG A 37 -17.73 6.13 10.00
CA ARG A 37 -17.86 5.26 11.17
C ARG A 37 -16.55 5.27 11.97
N PRO A 38 -16.60 5.39 13.30
CA PRO A 38 -15.42 5.22 14.14
C PRO A 38 -14.79 3.84 13.88
N PRO A 39 -13.44 3.71 13.87
CA PRO A 39 -12.46 4.67 14.38
C PRO A 39 -12.03 5.77 13.38
N PHE A 40 -12.76 6.00 12.29
CA PHE A 40 -12.44 7.01 11.27
C PHE A 40 -11.03 6.86 10.66
N LEU A 41 -10.41 5.69 10.83
CA LEU A 41 -9.16 5.35 10.16
C LEU A 41 -9.47 4.58 8.89
N PRO A 42 -8.72 4.83 7.80
CA PRO A 42 -8.77 3.99 6.62
C PRO A 42 -8.13 2.65 7.00
N LEU A 43 -8.91 1.71 7.53
CA LEU A 43 -8.42 0.36 7.79
C LEU A 43 -8.73 -0.51 6.57
N PRO A 44 -7.76 -1.29 6.07
CA PRO A 44 -8.02 -2.28 5.04
C PRO A 44 -9.13 -3.23 5.50
N ASP A 45 -9.99 -3.63 4.57
CA ASP A 45 -11.06 -4.57 4.87
C ASP A 45 -10.49 -5.91 5.40
N ARG A 46 -11.09 -6.48 6.45
CA ARG A 46 -10.61 -7.74 7.05
C ARG A 46 -10.74 -8.92 6.08
N GLY A 47 -11.74 -8.91 5.20
CA GLY A 47 -11.91 -9.89 4.14
C GLY A 47 -10.79 -9.80 3.11
N TRP A 48 -10.41 -8.57 2.72
CA TRP A 48 -9.24 -8.35 1.85
C TRP A 48 -7.93 -8.84 2.51
N LEU A 49 -7.71 -8.53 3.79
CA LEU A 49 -6.53 -9.01 4.53
C LEU A 49 -6.46 -10.53 4.59
N ARG A 50 -7.60 -11.18 4.89
CA ARG A 50 -7.72 -12.65 4.94
C ARG A 50 -7.43 -13.29 3.59
N PHE A 51 -8.01 -12.74 2.52
CA PHE A 51 -7.76 -13.19 1.16
C PHE A 51 -6.28 -13.06 0.80
N ARG A 52 -5.66 -11.92 1.12
CA ARG A 52 -4.24 -11.70 0.86
C ARG A 52 -3.36 -12.70 1.62
N ALA A 53 -3.65 -12.93 2.89
CA ALA A 53 -2.89 -13.88 3.70
C ALA A 53 -3.00 -15.31 3.16
N LEU A 54 -4.21 -15.72 2.78
CA LEU A 54 -4.44 -17.03 2.15
C LEU A 54 -3.67 -17.17 0.83
N THR A 55 -3.73 -16.19 -0.07
CA THR A 55 -3.08 -16.28 -1.40
C THR A 55 -1.57 -16.19 -1.31
N GLN A 56 -1.02 -15.39 -0.40
CA GLN A 56 0.42 -15.14 -0.31
C GLN A 56 1.14 -16.18 0.57
N TYR A 57 0.51 -16.63 1.67
CA TYR A 57 1.14 -17.47 2.68
C TYR A 57 0.47 -18.84 2.84
N GLY A 58 -0.64 -19.10 2.15
CA GLY A 58 -1.42 -20.35 2.29
C GLY A 58 -2.25 -20.42 3.58
N ASP A 59 -2.13 -19.46 4.49
CA ASP A 59 -2.84 -19.41 5.77
C ASP A 59 -3.59 -18.06 5.92
N PRO A 60 -4.93 -18.07 6.04
CA PRO A 60 -5.74 -16.86 6.20
C PRO A 60 -5.49 -16.11 7.52
N ARG A 61 -4.84 -16.75 8.50
CA ARG A 61 -4.46 -16.17 9.80
C ARG A 61 -3.02 -15.68 9.84
N HIS A 62 -2.26 -15.86 8.76
CA HIS A 62 -0.88 -15.40 8.69
C HIS A 62 -0.82 -13.86 8.72
N ALA A 63 -0.27 -13.31 9.79
CA ALA A 63 -0.05 -11.88 9.90
C ALA A 63 1.08 -11.45 8.95
N PRO A 64 0.94 -10.31 8.24
CA PRO A 64 1.97 -9.86 7.31
C PRO A 64 3.29 -9.60 8.03
N ASN A 65 4.39 -10.08 7.46
CA ASN A 65 5.75 -9.75 7.89
C ASN A 65 6.05 -8.27 7.59
N GLY A 66 6.69 -7.58 8.52
CA GLY A 66 7.11 -6.18 8.34
C GLY A 66 8.10 -5.98 7.21
N GLU A 67 9.01 -6.93 6.98
CA GLU A 67 9.97 -6.86 5.87
C GLU A 67 9.28 -6.99 4.52
N ASP A 68 8.37 -7.97 4.39
CA ASP A 68 7.55 -8.15 3.18
C ASP A 68 6.72 -6.90 2.87
N LEU A 69 6.08 -6.33 3.89
CA LEU A 69 5.25 -5.12 3.75
C LEU A 69 6.09 -3.93 3.26
N VAL A 70 7.28 -3.77 3.83
CA VAL A 70 8.23 -2.73 3.45
C VAL A 70 8.72 -2.94 2.02
N GLY A 71 9.12 -4.17 1.66
CA GLY A 71 9.57 -4.51 0.31
C GLY A 71 8.48 -4.22 -0.73
N TRP A 72 7.24 -4.59 -0.42
CA TRP A 72 6.07 -4.27 -1.25
C TRP A 72 5.88 -2.75 -1.42
N LEU A 73 5.97 -1.96 -0.35
CA LEU A 73 5.82 -0.50 -0.43
C LEU A 73 6.93 0.19 -1.22
N VAL A 74 8.17 -0.29 -1.12
CA VAL A 74 9.30 0.18 -1.94
C VAL A 74 9.00 -0.08 -3.40
N TRP A 75 8.59 -1.31 -3.74
CA TRP A 75 8.22 -1.68 -5.11
C TRP A 75 7.07 -0.82 -5.66
N VAL A 76 6.01 -0.60 -4.88
CA VAL A 76 4.88 0.25 -5.27
C VAL A 76 5.35 1.67 -5.57
N ARG A 77 6.19 2.26 -4.71
CA ARG A 77 6.73 3.61 -4.90
C ARG A 77 7.50 3.69 -6.22
N ASP A 78 8.39 2.75 -6.46
CA ASP A 78 9.23 2.74 -7.65
C ASP A 78 8.39 2.56 -8.93
N ALA A 79 7.36 1.72 -8.87
CA ALA A 79 6.41 1.54 -9.97
C ALA A 79 5.60 2.82 -10.25
N ASP A 80 5.13 3.54 -9.23
CA ASP A 80 4.43 4.82 -9.37
C ASP A 80 5.36 5.89 -9.99
N THR A 81 6.62 5.96 -9.54
CA THR A 81 7.62 6.87 -10.10
C THR A 81 7.93 6.55 -11.57
N ARG A 82 8.07 5.27 -11.93
CA ARG A 82 8.26 4.84 -13.33
C ARG A 82 7.05 5.23 -14.20
N ARG A 83 5.83 5.01 -13.70
CA ARG A 83 4.60 5.41 -14.40
C ARG A 83 4.53 6.92 -14.64
N GLY A 84 4.86 7.74 -13.63
CA GLY A 84 4.87 9.20 -13.76
C GLY A 84 5.83 9.70 -14.85
N ARG A 85 7.03 9.12 -14.93
CA ARG A 85 7.99 9.44 -16.00
C ARG A 85 7.48 9.06 -17.39
N ALA A 86 6.89 7.87 -17.54
CA ALA A 86 6.35 7.42 -18.82
C ALA A 86 5.21 8.34 -19.32
N THR A 87 4.30 8.74 -18.43
CA THR A 87 3.22 9.68 -18.78
C THR A 87 3.76 11.03 -19.23
N ARG A 88 4.75 11.58 -18.52
CA ARG A 88 5.38 12.85 -18.88
C ARG A 88 6.09 12.79 -20.23
N ASN A 89 6.86 11.74 -20.49
CA ASN A 89 7.54 11.56 -21.77
C ASN A 89 6.57 11.54 -22.96
N ARG A 90 5.41 10.88 -22.79
CA ARG A 90 4.36 10.83 -23.82
C ARG A 90 3.76 12.20 -24.14
N ILE A 91 3.61 13.08 -23.14
CA ILE A 91 3.08 14.44 -23.35
C ILE A 91 4.09 15.27 -24.16
N HIS A 92 5.38 15.20 -23.81
CA HIS A 92 6.43 15.93 -24.55
C HIS A 92 6.57 15.43 -26.00
N ALA A 93 6.53 14.11 -26.22
CA ALA A 93 6.57 13.54 -27.57
C ALA A 93 5.38 13.99 -28.46
N ARG A 94 4.18 14.18 -27.87
CA ARG A 94 3.02 14.72 -28.60
C ARG A 94 3.08 16.23 -28.84
N ALA A 95 3.77 16.99 -27.99
CA ALA A 95 3.85 18.44 -28.11
C ALA A 95 4.97 18.92 -29.06
N GLY A 96 6.01 18.11 -29.28
CA GLY A 96 7.15 18.42 -30.14
C GLY A 96 7.04 17.94 -31.59
N GLY A 97 5.94 17.27 -31.96
CA GLY A 97 5.67 16.88 -33.35
C GLY A 97 4.87 17.98 -34.07
N ARG A 98 5.56 19.02 -34.54
CA ARG A 98 5.10 19.94 -35.58
C ARG A 98 6.24 20.15 -36.56
#